data_AF-A0A0X8P247-F1
#
_entry.id   AF-A0A0X8P247-F1
#
_cell.length_a   1.000
_cell.length_b   1.000
_cell.length_c   1.000
_cell.angle_alpha   90.00
_cell.angle_beta   90.00
_cell.angle_gamma   90.00
#
_symmetry.space_group_name_H-M   'P 1'
#
loop_
_entity.id
_entity.type
_entity.pdbx_description
1 polymer ?
#
loop_
_entity_poly.entity_id
_entity_poly.type
_entity_poly.pdbx_seq_one_letter_code
_entity_poly.pdbx_strand_id
1 'polypeptide(L)' 'MPHSQQQLDDLLEHLIALTDVADPADQRDSLARLSLLLIEALDDAARVRAAVDEILAARGQPLALHIP' A
#
# COMPACT_ATOMS: atom_id res chain seq x y z
N MET A 1 -14.17 -1.66 -21.75
CA MET A 1 -12.74 -1.34 -21.60
C MET A 1 -12.10 -2.42 -20.74
N PRO A 2 -11.49 -3.45 -21.33
CA PRO A 2 -10.85 -4.55 -20.57
C PRO A 2 -9.47 -4.18 -19.97
N HIS A 3 -8.87 -3.06 -20.38
CA HIS A 3 -7.55 -2.65 -19.91
C HIS A 3 -7.48 -2.31 -18.42
N SER A 4 -8.54 -1.78 -17.82
CA SER A 4 -8.52 -1.35 -16.41
C SER A 4 -8.43 -2.49 -15.41
N GLN A 5 -8.96 -3.67 -15.76
CA GLN A 5 -8.95 -4.82 -14.86
C GLN A 5 -7.64 -5.59 -14.96
N GLN A 6 -7.11 -5.80 -16.16
CA GLN A 6 -5.80 -6.43 -16.34
C GLN A 6 -4.68 -5.58 -15.75
N GLN A 7 -4.72 -4.25 -15.91
CA GLN A 7 -3.75 -3.36 -15.27
C GLN A 7 -3.81 -3.41 -13.73
N LEU A 8 -5.00 -3.61 -13.18
CA LEU A 8 -5.18 -3.79 -11.75
C LEU A 8 -4.62 -5.14 -11.29
N ASP A 9 -4.91 -6.22 -12.03
CA ASP A 9 -4.42 -7.57 -11.72
C ASP A 9 -2.89 -7.61 -11.78
N ASP A 10 -2.28 -7.04 -12.83
CA ASP A 10 -0.83 -6.94 -12.98
C ASP A 10 -0.21 -6.13 -11.82
N LEU A 11 -0.83 -5.01 -11.42
CA LEU A 11 -0.35 -4.21 -10.30
C LEU A 11 -0.46 -4.97 -8.97
N LEU A 12 -1.57 -5.70 -8.76
CA LEU A 12 -1.78 -6.52 -7.57
C LEU A 12 -0.73 -7.63 -7.48
N GLU A 13 -0.42 -8.29 -8.59
CA GLU A 13 0.62 -9.33 -8.63
C GLU A 13 1.99 -8.79 -8.18
N HIS A 14 2.37 -7.62 -8.68
CA HIS A 14 3.62 -6.97 -8.26
C HIS A 14 3.61 -6.55 -6.78
N LEU A 15 2.49 -6.05 -6.26
CA LEU A 15 2.35 -5.66 -4.85
C LEU A 15 2.38 -6.88 -3.92
N ILE A 16 1.80 -8.00 -4.32
CA ILE A 16 1.89 -9.26 -3.59
C ILE A 16 3.34 -9.73 -3.56
N ALA A 17 4.03 -9.78 -4.70
CA ALA A 17 5.44 -10.18 -4.76
C ALA A 17 6.35 -9.26 -3.90
N LEU A 18 6.04 -7.97 -3.83
CA LEU A 18 6.77 -7.01 -2.98
C LEU A 18 6.56 -7.26 -1.48
N THR A 19 5.40 -7.81 -1.10
CA THR A 19 5.02 -8.00 0.32
C THR A 19 5.15 -9.44 0.79
N ASP A 20 5.31 -10.41 -0.12
CA ASP A 20 5.53 -11.84 0.15
C ASP A 20 7.02 -12.14 0.41
N VAL A 21 7.59 -11.43 1.38
CA VAL A 21 8.99 -11.58 1.84
C VAL A 21 9.02 -12.21 3.22
N ALA A 22 9.98 -13.10 3.45
CA ALA A 22 10.10 -13.87 4.69
C ALA A 22 10.52 -13.03 5.90
N ASP A 23 11.27 -11.94 5.68
CA ASP A 23 11.71 -11.03 6.74
C ASP A 23 10.72 -9.85 6.91
N PRO A 24 10.07 -9.72 8.09
CA PRO A 24 9.20 -8.59 8.39
C PRO A 24 9.90 -7.22 8.33
N ALA A 25 11.22 -7.15 8.55
CA ALA A 25 11.98 -5.91 8.43
C ALA A 25 12.09 -5.46 6.97
N ASP A 26 12.43 -6.38 6.07
CA ASP A 26 12.52 -6.11 4.63
C ASP A 26 11.15 -5.79 4.03
N GLN A 27 10.09 -6.45 4.52
CA GLN A 27 8.71 -6.13 4.16
C GLN A 27 8.34 -4.69 4.54
N ARG A 28 8.67 -4.28 5.77
CA ARG A 28 8.40 -2.92 6.26
C ARG A 28 9.19 -1.87 5.47
N ASP A 29 10.46 -2.12 5.17
CA ASP A 29 11.28 -1.20 4.37
C ASP A 29 10.72 -1.04 2.95
N SER A 30 10.33 -2.15 2.31
CA SER A 30 9.72 -2.15 0.97
C SER A 30 8.41 -1.37 0.94
N LEU A 31 7.54 -1.54 1.94
CA LEU A 31 6.30 -0.78 2.08
C LEU A 31 6.54 0.71 2.36
N ALA A 32 7.54 1.04 3.17
CA ALA A 32 7.91 2.42 3.46
C ALA A 32 8.41 3.14 2.19
N ARG A 33 9.26 2.48 1.39
CA ARG A 33 9.73 3.00 0.10
C ARG A 33 8.61 3.17 -0.91
N LEU A 34 7.72 2.18 -1.04
CA LEU A 34 6.55 2.28 -1.91
C LEU A 34 5.67 3.46 -1.50
N SER A 35 5.41 3.62 -0.20
CA SER A 35 4.61 4.73 0.32
C SER A 35 5.25 6.07 0.00
N LEU A 36 6.57 6.22 0.18
CA LEU A 36 7.31 7.43 -0.18
C LEU A 36 7.15 7.76 -1.68
N LEU A 37 7.36 6.79 -2.55
CA LEU A 37 7.24 6.97 -4.01
C LEU A 37 5.82 7.37 -4.43
N LEU A 38 4.79 6.81 -3.81
CA LEU A 38 3.40 7.17 -4.07
C LEU A 38 3.09 8.61 -3.61
N ILE A 39 3.62 9.01 -2.47
CA ILE A 39 3.48 10.38 -1.95
C ILE A 39 4.15 11.37 -2.92
N GLU A 40 5.37 11.08 -3.35
CA GLU A 40 6.11 11.91 -4.31
C GLU A 40 5.41 11.98 -5.67
N ALA A 41 4.92 10.85 -6.19
CA ALA A 41 4.24 10.80 -7.48
C ALA A 41 2.91 11.57 -7.51
N LEU A 42 2.22 11.65 -6.37
CA LEU A 42 0.95 12.35 -6.23
C LEU A 42 1.09 13.77 -5.66
N ASP A 43 2.27 14.11 -5.14
CA ASP A 43 2.57 15.33 -4.36
C ASP A 43 1.54 15.59 -3.23
N ASP A 44 0.99 14.51 -2.67
CA ASP A 44 -0.11 14.59 -1.70
C ASP A 44 -0.07 13.42 -0.70
N ALA A 45 0.66 13.65 0.39
CA ALA A 45 0.80 12.67 1.47
C ALA A 45 -0.52 12.38 2.18
N ALA A 46 -1.39 13.39 2.32
CA ALA A 46 -2.66 13.26 3.02
C ALA A 46 -3.61 12.36 2.23
N ARG A 47 -3.63 12.49 0.91
CA ARG A 47 -4.45 11.66 0.03
C ARG A 47 -3.99 10.21 0.00
N VAL A 48 -2.68 9.95 -0.05
CA VAL A 48 -2.15 8.57 0.06
C VAL A 48 -2.57 7.94 1.39
N ARG A 49 -2.41 8.69 2.50
CA ARG A 49 -2.82 8.22 3.82
C ARG A 49 -4.33 7.93 3.90
N ALA A 50 -5.16 8.82 3.38
CA ALA A 50 -6.61 8.66 3.37
C ALA A 50 -7.05 7.41 2.59
N ALA A 51 -6.41 7.12 1.45
CA ALA A 51 -6.71 5.92 0.68
C ALA A 51 -6.37 4.62 1.44
N VAL A 52 -5.26 4.61 2.18
CA VAL A 52 -4.90 3.47 3.05
C VAL A 52 -5.89 3.34 4.20
N ASP A 53 -6.22 4.45 4.86
CA ASP A 53 -7.16 4.47 5.99
C ASP A 53 -8.56 4.00 5.56
N GLU A 54 -9.02 4.35 4.35
CA GLU A 54 -10.29 3.88 3.77
C GLU A 54 -10.31 2.35 3.61
N ILE A 55 -9.22 1.75 3.11
CA ILE A 55 -9.10 0.30 2.95
C ILE A 55 -9.06 -0.40 4.33
N LEU A 56 -8.39 0.19 5.32
CA LEU A 56 -8.34 -0.35 6.68
C LEU A 56 -9.71 -0.28 7.36
N ALA A 57 -10.41 0.85 7.21
CA ALA A 57 -11.77 1.04 7.71
C ALA A 57 -12.76 0.03 7.09
N ALA A 58 -12.64 -0.23 5.77
CA ALA A 58 -13.45 -1.22 5.07
C ALA A 58 -13.23 -2.66 5.56
N ARG A 59 -12.07 -2.97 6.16
CA ARG A 59 -11.76 -4.28 6.77
C ARG A 59 -12.30 -4.42 8.20
N GLY A 60 -12.91 -3.37 8.77
CA GLY A 60 -13.38 -3.38 10.16
C GLY A 60 -12.25 -3.50 11.18
N GLN A 61 -10.99 -3.29 10.78
CA GLN A 61 -9.86 -3.30 11.70
C GLN A 61 -9.63 -1.88 12.22
N PRO A 62 -9.72 -1.64 13.55
CA PRO A 62 -9.32 -0.37 14.10
C PRO A 62 -7.82 -0.16 13.87
N LEU A 63 -7.45 1.05 13.43
CA LEU A 63 -6.06 1.52 13.33
C LEU A 63 -5.38 1.40 14.71
N ALA A 64 -4.77 0.25 15.00
CA ALA A 64 -3.85 0.10 16.11
C ALA A 64 -2.50 0.72 15.73
N LEU A 65 -2.46 2.04 15.66
CA LEU A 65 -1.21 2.80 15.58
C LEU A 65 -0.52 2.73 16.95
N HIS A 66 0.16 1.61 17.23
CA HIS A 66 1.20 1.58 18.23
C HIS A 66 2.49 2.11 17.60
N ILE A 67 2.66 3.43 17.67
CA ILE A 67 3.98 4.05 17.52
C ILE A 67 4.60 4.02 18.95
N PRO A 68 5.77 3.37 19.16
CA PRO A 68 6.46 3.40 20.45
C PRO A 68 7.01 4.79 20.79
#